data_AF-A0A352XZM5-F1
#
_entry.id   AF-A0A352XZM5-F1
#
_cell.length_a   1.000
_cell.length_b   1.000
_cell.length_c   1.000
_cell.angle_alpha   90.00
_cell.angle_beta   90.00
_cell.angle_gamma   90.00
#
_symmetry.space_group_name_H-M   'P 1'
#
loop_
_entity.id
_entity.type
_entity.pdbx_description
1 polymer ?
#
loop_
_entity_poly.entity_id
_entity_poly.type
_entity_poly.pdbx_seq_one_letter_code
_entity_poly.pdbx_strand_id
1 'polypeptide(L)'
;MFNALKKFLRIHRPLLIQLHAHREEQYMFEADFRITALVKSNGQGQRVFRVTQREASANDAEFLSHLATIYQQEVYTMLRAGDDLTITVRLDLPPREVERTVHLREDRLFEGEGMPQATADPLPFMRAFYEPLMQRVEPGDVFTITFRVQRP
;
A
#
# COMPACT_ATOMS: atom_id res chain seq x y z
N MET A 1 67.90 1.25 43.26
CA MET A 1 67.54 2.63 42.86
C MET A 1 66.04 2.79 43.00
N PHE A 2 65.65 3.79 43.78
CA PHE A 2 64.27 4.21 44.08
C PHE A 2 63.62 4.93 42.89
N ASN A 3 62.29 5.13 43.04
CA ASN A 3 61.32 5.91 42.25
C ASN A 3 60.50 5.10 41.23
N ALA A 4 59.18 5.14 41.21
CA ALA A 4 58.14 5.68 42.11
C ALA A 4 56.80 5.11 41.55
N LEU A 5 55.95 4.47 42.36
CA LEU A 5 54.76 5.09 43.00
C LEU A 5 53.75 5.61 41.93
N LYS A 6 52.52 5.13 41.76
CA LYS A 6 51.39 5.00 42.70
C LYS A 6 50.30 4.16 42.01
N LYS A 7 49.87 3.04 42.59
CA LYS A 7 48.70 2.87 43.50
C LYS A 7 47.32 2.82 42.81
N PHE A 8 46.69 1.65 42.98
CA PHE A 8 45.30 1.39 43.43
C PHE A 8 44.13 1.90 42.59
N LEU A 9 43.29 0.97 42.11
CA LEU A 9 42.04 0.63 42.81
C LEU A 9 41.50 -0.74 42.34
N ARG A 10 41.12 -1.59 43.30
CA ARG A 10 40.24 -2.75 43.09
C ARG A 10 38.85 -2.28 42.67
N ILE A 11 38.12 -3.08 41.89
CA ILE A 11 36.78 -3.68 42.19
C ILE A 11 36.10 -4.14 40.87
N HIS A 12 35.33 -5.21 41.00
CA HIS A 12 34.60 -6.05 40.04
C HIS A 12 33.80 -5.45 38.88
N ARG A 13 33.48 -6.37 37.94
CA ARG A 13 32.27 -6.56 37.10
C ARG A 13 32.40 -6.23 35.59
N PRO A 14 31.58 -6.89 34.73
CA PRO A 14 32.08 -7.63 33.57
C PRO A 14 31.44 -7.16 32.24
N LEU A 15 31.63 -7.96 31.18
CA LEU A 15 30.96 -7.88 29.87
C LEU A 15 31.28 -6.66 29.00
N LEU A 16 31.87 -6.94 27.84
CA LEU A 16 31.47 -6.25 26.61
C LEU A 16 30.92 -7.30 25.65
N ILE A 17 29.70 -7.77 25.98
CA ILE A 17 28.74 -8.09 24.94
C ILE A 17 28.56 -6.78 24.17
N GLN A 18 28.89 -6.75 22.88
CA GLN A 18 28.35 -5.73 22.00
C GLN A 18 26.84 -5.94 21.98
N LEU A 19 26.15 -5.23 22.88
CA LEU A 19 24.76 -4.86 22.73
C LEU A 19 24.69 -3.95 21.50
N HIS A 20 24.74 -4.55 20.31
CA HIS A 20 23.79 -4.07 19.32
C HIS A 20 22.46 -4.49 19.89
N ALA A 21 21.81 -3.49 20.50
CA ALA A 21 20.45 -3.57 20.95
C ALA A 21 19.69 -4.45 19.96
N HIS A 22 19.05 -5.48 20.50
CA HIS A 22 17.77 -5.92 20.00
C HIS A 22 16.94 -4.66 19.76
N ARG A 23 17.08 -4.06 18.57
CA ARG A 23 15.98 -3.34 17.98
C ARG A 23 15.02 -4.48 17.73
N GLU A 24 13.93 -4.47 18.48
CA GLU A 24 12.74 -5.20 18.11
C GLU A 24 12.58 -4.98 16.60
N GLU A 25 12.88 -6.00 15.81
CA GLU A 25 12.24 -6.13 14.52
C GLU A 25 10.76 -6.25 14.90
N GLN A 26 10.10 -5.10 15.03
CA GLN A 26 8.66 -5.04 14.94
C GLN A 26 8.36 -5.74 13.63
N TYR A 27 7.78 -6.93 13.72
CA TYR A 27 7.38 -7.74 12.58
C TYR A 27 6.27 -6.99 11.85
N MET A 28 6.63 -5.94 11.10
CA MET A 28 5.73 -5.19 10.25
C MET A 28 5.35 -6.13 9.11
N PHE A 29 4.09 -6.56 9.10
CA PHE A 29 3.56 -7.32 7.97
C PHE A 29 3.23 -6.32 6.85
N GLU A 30 3.78 -6.57 5.66
CA GLU A 30 3.51 -5.78 4.46
C GLU A 30 3.09 -6.74 3.33
N ALA A 31 1.99 -6.43 2.65
CA ALA A 31 1.54 -7.16 1.47
C ALA A 31 1.09 -6.18 0.38
N ASP A 32 1.67 -6.33 -0.81
CA ASP A 32 1.38 -5.51 -1.99
C ASP A 32 0.61 -6.33 -3.04
N PHE A 33 -0.60 -5.89 -3.39
CA PHE A 33 -1.41 -6.45 -4.47
C PHE A 33 -1.40 -5.48 -5.65
N ARG A 34 -0.92 -5.93 -6.81
CA ARG A 34 -0.70 -5.08 -7.98
C ARG A 34 -1.57 -5.51 -9.16
N ILE A 35 -2.34 -4.56 -9.68
CA ILE A 35 -3.08 -4.70 -10.95
C ILE A 35 -2.47 -3.73 -11.95
N THR A 36 -2.01 -4.25 -13.09
CA THR A 36 -1.50 -3.42 -14.19
C THR A 36 -2.39 -3.61 -15.42
N ALA A 37 -2.76 -2.50 -16.05
CA ALA A 37 -3.58 -2.51 -17.24
C ALA A 37 -3.11 -1.49 -18.28
N LEU A 38 -3.15 -1.90 -19.55
CA LEU A 38 -2.89 -1.05 -20.71
C LEU A 38 -4.21 -0.49 -21.24
N VAL A 39 -4.28 0.82 -21.43
CA VAL A 39 -5.47 1.48 -22.00
C VAL A 39 -5.39 1.48 -23.52
N LYS A 40 -6.49 1.07 -24.16
CA LYS A 40 -6.67 1.04 -25.62
C LYS A 40 -7.99 1.70 -25.99
N SER A 41 -8.16 1.97 -27.29
CA SER A 41 -9.45 2.33 -27.89
C SER A 41 -10.00 1.14 -28.67
N ASN A 42 -11.31 0.90 -28.60
CA ASN A 42 -11.99 -0.18 -29.36
C ASN A 42 -12.22 0.16 -30.85
N GLY A 43 -11.57 1.18 -31.39
CA GLY A 43 -11.80 1.65 -32.76
C GLY A 43 -13.06 2.49 -32.94
N GLN A 44 -13.96 2.54 -31.95
CA GLN A 44 -15.14 3.42 -31.89
C GLN A 44 -14.93 4.62 -30.94
N GLY A 45 -13.70 4.78 -30.41
CA GLY A 45 -13.36 5.86 -29.48
C GLY A 45 -13.67 5.56 -28.01
N GLN A 46 -14.23 4.39 -27.69
CA GLN A 46 -14.43 3.97 -26.30
C GLN A 46 -13.15 3.35 -25.73
N ARG A 47 -12.90 3.59 -24.44
CA ARG A 47 -11.74 3.04 -23.74
C ARG A 47 -11.95 1.56 -23.41
N VAL A 48 -10.86 0.82 -23.52
CA VAL A 48 -10.79 -0.58 -23.12
C VAL A 48 -9.46 -0.84 -22.42
N PHE A 49 -9.52 -1.60 -21.33
CA PHE A 49 -8.40 -1.92 -20.46
C PHE A 49 -7.94 -3.36 -20.70
N ARG A 50 -6.71 -3.55 -21.15
CA ARG A 50 -6.08 -4.87 -21.18
C ARG A 50 -5.34 -5.09 -19.87
N VAL A 51 -5.99 -5.76 -18.92
CA VAL A 51 -5.40 -6.14 -17.64
C VAL A 51 -4.39 -7.27 -17.87
N THR A 52 -3.15 -7.15 -17.40
CA THR A 52 -2.10 -8.14 -17.69
C THR A 52 -2.42 -9.54 -17.13
N GLN A 53 -3.25 -9.63 -16.09
CA GLN A 53 -3.77 -10.90 -15.54
C GLN A 53 -4.95 -11.50 -16.33
N ARG A 54 -5.52 -10.78 -17.32
CA ARG A 54 -6.71 -11.22 -18.07
C ARG A 54 -6.40 -11.27 -19.58
N GLU A 55 -6.79 -12.36 -20.23
CA GLU A 55 -6.58 -12.54 -21.68
C GLU A 55 -7.44 -11.58 -22.53
N ALA A 56 -8.56 -11.09 -21.98
CA ALA A 56 -9.52 -10.22 -22.65
C ALA A 56 -9.48 -8.77 -22.15
N SER A 57 -9.78 -7.84 -23.06
CA SER A 57 -9.90 -6.41 -22.79
C SER A 57 -11.24 -6.09 -22.11
N ALA A 58 -11.24 -5.24 -21.07
CA ALA A 58 -12.41 -4.88 -20.27
C ALA A 58 -12.82 -3.41 -20.49
N ASN A 59 -14.11 -3.09 -20.58
CA ASN A 59 -14.55 -1.68 -20.54
C ASN A 59 -14.45 -1.10 -19.10
N ASP A 60 -14.72 0.20 -18.92
CA ASP A 60 -14.63 0.88 -17.62
C ASP A 60 -15.43 0.19 -16.50
N ALA A 61 -16.66 -0.23 -16.77
CA ALA A 61 -17.52 -0.89 -15.78
C ALA A 61 -17.00 -2.27 -15.41
N GLU A 62 -16.55 -3.04 -16.40
CA GLU A 62 -15.96 -4.37 -16.21
C GLU A 62 -14.64 -4.29 -15.44
N PHE A 63 -13.81 -3.27 -15.73
CA PHE A 63 -12.57 -3.03 -15.01
C PHE A 63 -12.83 -2.71 -13.53
N LEU A 64 -13.78 -1.81 -13.25
CA LEU A 64 -14.17 -1.46 -11.87
C LEU A 64 -14.76 -2.66 -11.12
N SER A 65 -15.57 -3.47 -11.78
CA SER A 65 -16.11 -4.70 -11.20
C SER A 65 -14.99 -5.70 -10.85
N HIS A 66 -13.98 -5.82 -11.71
CA HIS A 66 -12.82 -6.67 -11.47
C HIS A 66 -11.97 -6.15 -10.30
N LEU A 67 -11.73 -4.85 -10.24
CA LEU A 67 -11.03 -4.21 -9.12
C LEU A 67 -11.75 -4.48 -7.78
N ALA A 68 -13.07 -4.32 -7.76
CA ALA A 68 -13.87 -4.64 -6.58
C ALA A 68 -13.77 -6.13 -6.19
N THR A 69 -13.71 -7.02 -7.18
CA THR A 69 -13.55 -8.47 -6.96
C THR A 69 -12.20 -8.79 -6.32
N ILE A 70 -11.10 -8.26 -6.86
CA ILE A 70 -9.75 -8.46 -6.30
C ILE A 70 -9.67 -7.90 -4.89
N TYR A 71 -10.20 -6.69 -4.67
CA TYR A 71 -10.26 -6.10 -3.35
C TYR A 71 -11.00 -7.02 -2.37
N GLN A 72 -12.20 -7.50 -2.71
CA GLN A 72 -13.00 -8.33 -1.80
C GLN A 72 -12.39 -9.71 -1.54
N GLN A 73 -11.83 -10.35 -2.56
CA GLN A 73 -11.36 -11.73 -2.46
C GLN A 73 -9.94 -11.84 -1.92
N GLU A 74 -9.07 -10.89 -2.26
CA GLU A 74 -7.63 -10.98 -1.98
C GLU A 74 -7.20 -10.00 -0.88
N VAL A 75 -7.62 -8.73 -0.98
CA VAL A 75 -7.14 -7.68 -0.06
C VAL A 75 -7.92 -7.72 1.26
N TYR A 76 -9.25 -7.65 1.18
CA TYR A 76 -10.12 -7.56 2.36
C TYR A 76 -10.04 -8.80 3.26
N THR A 77 -9.82 -9.98 2.68
CA THR A 77 -9.64 -11.22 3.43
C THR A 77 -8.34 -11.25 4.25
N MET A 78 -7.35 -10.43 3.90
CA MET A 78 -6.08 -10.32 4.65
C MET A 78 -6.07 -9.20 5.70
N LEU A 79 -6.99 -8.24 5.60
CA LEU A 79 -7.09 -7.12 6.53
C LEU A 79 -7.52 -7.56 7.94
N ARG A 80 -6.86 -6.97 8.94
CA ARG A 80 -7.19 -7.10 10.35
C ARG A 80 -7.48 -5.73 10.95
N ALA A 81 -8.25 -5.72 12.03
CA ALA A 81 -8.38 -4.54 12.87
C ALA A 81 -6.99 -4.02 13.29
N GLY A 82 -6.80 -2.71 13.17
CA GLY A 82 -5.53 -2.03 13.39
C GLY A 82 -4.63 -1.93 12.16
N ASP A 83 -4.96 -2.60 11.04
CA ASP A 83 -4.16 -2.51 9.80
C ASP A 83 -4.41 -1.17 9.07
N ASP A 84 -3.38 -0.68 8.40
CA ASP A 84 -3.48 0.39 7.42
C ASP A 84 -3.56 -0.20 6.00
N LEU A 85 -4.45 0.35 5.18
CA LEU A 85 -4.58 0.05 3.77
C LEU A 85 -4.22 1.29 2.95
N THR A 86 -3.10 1.23 2.24
CA THR A 86 -2.70 2.24 1.26
C THR A 86 -3.08 1.80 -0.14
N ILE A 87 -3.78 2.67 -0.87
CA ILE A 87 -4.11 2.48 -2.28
C ILE A 87 -3.34 3.51 -3.09
N THR A 88 -2.49 3.03 -4.00
CA THR A 88 -1.71 3.87 -4.91
C THR A 88 -2.18 3.62 -6.33
N VAL A 89 -2.57 4.66 -7.04
CA VAL A 89 -2.88 4.59 -8.47
C VAL A 89 -1.85 5.42 -9.22
N ARG A 90 -1.13 4.76 -10.12
CA ARG A 90 -0.05 5.34 -10.90
C ARG A 90 -0.33 5.21 -12.38
N LEU A 91 -0.22 6.31 -13.11
CA LEU A 91 -0.07 6.38 -14.55
C LEU A 91 1.39 6.52 -14.88
N ASP A 92 1.90 5.72 -15.82
CA ASP A 92 3.33 5.71 -16.13
C ASP A 92 3.75 6.82 -17.10
N LEU A 93 2.86 7.27 -17.99
CA LEU A 93 3.16 8.25 -19.03
C LEU A 93 1.95 9.16 -19.32
N PRO A 94 2.06 10.49 -19.16
CA PRO A 94 3.05 11.14 -18.30
C PRO A 94 2.93 10.62 -16.86
N PRO A 95 4.04 10.51 -16.11
CA PRO A 95 4.03 9.94 -14.77
C PRO A 95 3.15 10.77 -13.84
N ARG A 96 2.09 10.16 -13.32
CA ARG A 96 1.18 10.75 -12.34
C ARG A 96 0.85 9.70 -11.32
N GLU A 97 0.89 10.05 -10.06
CA GLU A 97 0.59 9.15 -8.97
C GLU A 97 -0.32 9.85 -7.98
N VAL A 98 -1.27 9.10 -7.45
CA VAL A 98 -2.02 9.53 -6.30
C VAL A 98 -2.16 8.36 -5.34
N GLU A 99 -2.00 8.66 -4.07
CA GLU A 99 -2.00 7.69 -2.99
C GLU A 99 -2.99 8.12 -1.91
N ARG A 100 -3.69 7.13 -1.33
CA ARG A 100 -4.57 7.33 -0.18
C ARG A 100 -4.40 6.20 0.80
N THR A 101 -4.26 6.54 2.08
CA THR A 101 -4.20 5.57 3.16
C THR A 101 -5.46 5.67 4.01
N VAL A 102 -6.03 4.51 4.33
CA VAL A 102 -7.17 4.37 5.24
C VAL A 102 -6.80 3.38 6.35
N HIS A 103 -7.22 3.67 7.56
CA HIS A 103 -7.00 2.86 8.74
C HIS A 103 -8.24 1.99 9.00
N LEU A 104 -8.05 0.68 9.18
CA LEU A 104 -9.13 -0.22 9.60
C LEU A 104 -9.19 -0.27 11.12
N ARG A 105 -10.17 0.41 11.70
CA ARG A 105 -10.36 0.49 13.15
C ARG A 105 -10.75 -0.85 13.77
N GLU A 106 -10.69 -0.92 15.10
CA GLU A 106 -11.13 -2.07 15.90
C GLU A 106 -12.60 -2.44 15.70
N ASP A 107 -13.47 -1.46 15.43
CA ASP A 107 -14.88 -1.68 15.10
C ASP A 107 -15.11 -2.10 13.63
N ARG A 108 -14.03 -2.39 12.90
CA ARG A 108 -13.98 -2.75 11.48
C ARG A 108 -14.55 -1.68 10.54
N LEU A 109 -14.54 -0.43 10.98
CA LEU A 109 -14.82 0.70 10.11
C LEU A 109 -13.51 1.31 9.62
N PHE A 110 -13.46 1.61 8.33
CA PHE A 110 -12.38 2.35 7.70
C PHE A 110 -12.55 3.84 7.97
N GLU A 111 -11.45 4.51 8.33
CA GLU A 111 -11.35 5.97 8.39
C GLU A 111 -10.05 6.43 7.71
N GLY A 112 -9.95 7.70 7.32
CA GLY A 112 -8.72 8.18 6.69
C GLY A 112 -8.87 9.48 5.92
N GLU A 113 -7.79 9.87 5.24
CA GLU A 113 -7.73 11.14 4.51
C GLU A 113 -8.79 11.19 3.41
N GLY A 114 -9.64 12.22 3.44
CA GLY A 114 -10.70 12.43 2.44
C GLY A 114 -11.98 11.62 2.70
N MET A 115 -12.03 10.77 3.72
CA MET A 115 -13.27 10.12 4.16
C MET A 115 -14.03 11.01 5.15
N PRO A 116 -15.25 11.49 4.81
CA PRO A 116 -16.00 12.36 5.70
C PRO A 116 -16.51 11.64 6.95
N GLN A 117 -16.75 10.33 6.86
CA GLN A 117 -17.22 9.48 7.97
C GLN A 117 -16.61 8.09 7.83
N ALA A 118 -16.45 7.41 8.96
CA ALA A 118 -15.99 6.03 8.96
C ALA A 118 -17.01 5.10 8.29
N THR A 119 -16.54 4.12 7.50
CA THR A 119 -17.39 3.25 6.68
C THR A 119 -16.95 1.80 6.74
N ALA A 120 -17.89 0.86 6.66
CA ALA A 120 -17.57 -0.57 6.54
C ALA A 120 -17.09 -0.95 5.13
N ASP A 121 -17.45 -0.15 4.12
CA ASP A 121 -17.04 -0.34 2.73
C ASP A 121 -16.26 0.88 2.22
N PRO A 122 -14.95 0.75 1.99
CA PRO A 122 -14.13 1.83 1.46
C PRO A 122 -14.20 1.93 -0.08
N LEU A 123 -14.81 0.98 -0.79
CA LEU A 123 -14.84 0.97 -2.27
C LEU A 123 -15.47 2.23 -2.89
N PRO A 124 -16.59 2.78 -2.37
CA PRO A 124 -17.16 4.01 -2.92
C PRO A 124 -16.18 5.19 -2.85
N PHE A 125 -15.43 5.29 -1.75
CA PHE A 125 -14.39 6.30 -1.58
C PHE A 125 -13.24 6.07 -2.57
N MET A 126 -12.77 4.82 -2.71
CA MET A 126 -11.72 4.49 -3.68
C MET A 126 -12.12 4.82 -5.12
N ARG A 127 -13.39 4.59 -5.49
CA ARG A 127 -13.92 4.94 -6.80
C ARG A 127 -13.88 6.46 -7.03
N ALA A 128 -14.35 7.25 -6.05
CA ALA A 128 -14.35 8.71 -6.15
C ALA A 128 -12.93 9.28 -6.27
N PHE A 129 -11.95 8.61 -5.66
CA PHE A 129 -10.53 8.92 -5.80
C PHE A 129 -9.98 8.59 -7.20
N TYR A 130 -10.35 7.45 -7.76
CA TYR A 130 -9.89 6.95 -9.06
C TYR A 130 -10.48 7.70 -10.27
N GLU A 131 -11.75 8.11 -10.19
CA GLU A 131 -12.49 8.71 -11.31
C GLU A 131 -11.81 9.95 -11.94
N PRO A 132 -11.33 10.95 -11.17
CA PRO A 132 -10.66 12.11 -11.74
C PRO A 132 -9.37 11.76 -12.49
N LEU A 133 -8.65 10.74 -12.03
CA LEU A 133 -7.44 10.26 -12.71
C LEU A 133 -7.84 9.66 -14.06
N MET A 134 -8.88 8.83 -14.08
CA MET A 134 -9.37 8.20 -15.30
C MET A 134 -9.86 9.17 -16.34
N GLN A 135 -10.49 10.28 -15.96
CA GLN A 135 -10.92 11.29 -16.94
C GLN A 135 -9.77 11.85 -17.79
N ARG A 136 -8.51 11.66 -17.35
CA ARG A 136 -7.31 12.19 -18.00
C ARG A 136 -6.44 11.12 -18.67
N VAL A 137 -6.92 9.87 -18.70
CA VAL A 137 -6.18 8.75 -19.27
C VAL A 137 -6.48 8.63 -20.76
N GLU A 138 -5.42 8.51 -21.55
CA GLU A 138 -5.46 8.41 -23.00
C GLU A 138 -5.14 6.98 -23.48
N PRO A 139 -5.59 6.59 -24.68
CA PRO A 139 -5.16 5.34 -25.28
C PRO A 139 -3.63 5.29 -25.46
N GLY A 140 -3.00 4.22 -24.97
CA GLY A 140 -1.54 4.09 -24.92
C GLY A 140 -0.95 4.23 -23.52
N ASP A 141 -1.70 4.82 -22.58
CA ASP A 141 -1.28 4.93 -21.19
C ASP A 141 -1.28 3.55 -20.51
N VAL A 142 -0.32 3.37 -19.61
CA VAL A 142 -0.26 2.24 -18.68
C VAL A 142 -0.57 2.78 -17.30
N PHE A 143 -1.49 2.12 -16.62
CA PHE A 143 -1.75 2.42 -15.21
C PHE A 143 -1.61 1.17 -14.35
N THR A 144 -1.19 1.41 -13.12
CA THR A 144 -1.00 0.42 -12.07
C THR A 144 -1.80 0.85 -10.85
N ILE A 145 -2.57 -0.08 -10.28
CA ILE A 145 -3.19 0.06 -8.97
C ILE A 145 -2.46 -0.87 -8.01
N THR A 146 -2.02 -0.34 -6.89
CA THR A 146 -1.39 -1.09 -5.80
C THR A 146 -2.25 -0.96 -4.55
N PHE A 147 -2.59 -2.08 -3.93
CA PHE A 147 -3.09 -2.11 -2.55
C PHE A 147 -1.97 -2.60 -1.65
N ARG A 148 -1.60 -1.80 -0.68
CA ARG A 148 -0.60 -2.14 0.34
C ARG A 148 -1.29 -2.26 1.68
N VAL A 149 -1.19 -3.42 2.29
CA VAL A 149 -1.63 -3.65 3.68
C VAL A 149 -0.41 -3.55 4.58
N GLN A 150 -0.47 -2.70 5.60
CA GLN A 150 0.55 -2.57 6.63
C GLN A 150 -0.04 -2.90 7.99
N ARG A 151 0.66 -3.75 8.75
CA ARG A 151 0.33 -4.03 10.14
C ARG A 151 1.45 -3.52 11.04
N PRO A 152 1.18 -2.50 11.89
CA PRO A 152 2.17 -2.00 12.85
C PRO A 152 2.46 -2.98 13.99
#